data_AF-A0A9X8MSV8-F1
#
_entry.id   AF-A0A9X8MSV8-F1
#
_cell.length_a   1.000
_cell.length_b   1.000
_cell.length_c   1.000
_cell.angle_alpha   90.00
_cell.angle_beta   90.00
_cell.angle_gamma   90.00
#
_symmetry.space_group_name_H-M   'P 1'
#
loop_
_entity.id
_entity.type
_entity.pdbx_description
1 polymer ?
#
loop_
_entity_poly.entity_id
_entity_poly.type
_entity_poly.pdbx_seq_one_letter_code
_entity_poly.pdbx_strand_id
1 'polypeptide(L)'
;MADHPQEQRTRIETGFELFAPGADPSALRACADVWRRMAHDLKTTIEARDREVARLGDNWTGAAADAFHARWNRTRAKAEEALPHLAAVAEQLDHTADALQEADERARPADALA
;
A
#
# COMPACT_ATOMS: atom_id res chain seq x y z
N MET A 1 28.04 13.76 24.78
CA MET A 1 26.75 13.05 24.59
C MET A 1 25.66 14.10 24.54
N ALA A 2 25.21 14.48 23.35
CA ALA A 2 24.03 15.29 23.17
C ALA A 2 23.13 14.52 22.20
N ASP A 3 22.11 13.93 22.81
CA ASP A 3 21.03 13.16 22.21
C ASP A 3 20.35 13.99 21.10
N HIS A 4 19.92 13.35 20.01
CA HIS A 4 19.27 13.98 18.86
C HIS A 4 17.74 13.76 18.93
N PRO A 5 16.97 14.55 19.69
CA PRO A 5 15.51 14.46 19.72
C PRO A 5 14.83 15.16 18.53
N GLN A 6 15.60 15.82 17.64
CA GLN A 6 15.02 16.67 16.58
C GLN A 6 14.77 15.95 15.25
N GLU A 7 15.50 14.89 14.90
CA GLU A 7 15.34 14.23 13.58
C GLU A 7 14.05 13.40 13.47
N GLN A 8 13.49 12.91 14.59
CA GLN A 8 12.26 12.11 14.56
C GLN A 8 10.99 12.96 14.38
N ARG A 9 11.00 14.22 14.85
CA ARG A 9 9.85 15.13 14.68
C ARG A 9 9.63 15.50 13.22
N THR A 10 10.71 15.80 12.49
CA THR A 10 10.63 16.22 11.09
C THR A 10 10.01 15.13 10.19
N ARG A 11 10.29 13.85 10.47
CA ARG A 11 9.78 12.74 9.66
C ARG A 11 8.28 12.46 9.87
N ILE A 12 7.76 12.71 11.07
CA ILE A 12 6.33 12.59 11.37
C ILE A 12 5.57 13.77 10.77
N GLU A 13 6.15 14.97 10.83
CA GLU A 13 5.57 16.18 10.25
C GLU A 13 5.46 16.09 8.71
N THR A 14 6.43 15.49 8.00
CA THR A 14 6.31 15.21 6.54
C THR A 14 5.17 14.25 6.21
N GLY A 15 4.90 13.28 7.09
CA GLY A 15 3.78 12.36 6.94
C GLY A 15 2.42 13.05 7.10
N PHE A 16 2.35 14.11 7.90
CA PHE A 16 1.14 14.90 8.14
C PHE A 16 0.94 16.04 7.13
N GLU A 17 2.00 16.60 6.54
CA GLU A 17 1.87 17.54 5.40
C GLU A 17 1.35 16.85 4.12
N LEU A 18 1.53 15.54 3.98
CA LEU A 18 0.81 14.74 2.97
C LEU A 18 -0.73 14.78 3.20
N PHE A 19 -1.17 14.91 4.46
CA PHE A 19 -2.57 15.04 4.87
C PHE A 19 -3.02 16.51 5.02
N ALA A 20 -2.14 17.47 4.76
CA ALA A 20 -2.47 18.89 4.69
C ALA A 20 -1.96 19.48 3.38
N PRO A 21 -2.62 19.21 2.24
CA PRO A 21 -2.35 19.96 1.03
C PRO A 21 -3.17 21.26 1.10
N GLY A 22 -2.87 22.21 0.24
CA GLY A 22 -4.01 22.78 -0.48
C GLY A 22 -4.64 21.59 -1.21
N ALA A 23 -5.63 20.95 -0.58
CA ALA A 23 -6.32 19.71 -0.94
C ALA A 23 -6.27 19.39 -2.44
N ASP A 24 -5.24 18.68 -2.91
CA ASP A 24 -5.11 18.32 -4.32
C ASP A 24 -5.55 16.85 -4.51
N PRO A 25 -6.73 16.61 -5.12
CA PRO A 25 -7.19 15.27 -5.47
C PRO A 25 -6.16 14.47 -6.28
N SER A 26 -5.31 15.15 -7.06
CA SER A 26 -4.31 14.49 -7.90
C SER A 26 -3.20 13.82 -7.05
N ALA A 27 -2.78 14.45 -5.95
CA ALA A 27 -1.77 13.90 -5.04
C ALA A 27 -2.29 12.67 -4.29
N LEU A 28 -3.57 12.68 -3.89
CA LEU A 28 -4.22 11.53 -3.26
C LEU A 28 -4.32 10.35 -4.22
N ARG A 29 -4.69 10.59 -5.48
CA ARG A 29 -4.73 9.57 -6.53
C ARG A 29 -3.35 8.99 -6.81
N ALA A 30 -2.31 9.83 -6.87
CA ALA A 30 -0.93 9.36 -7.01
C ALA A 30 -0.48 8.49 -5.81
N CYS A 31 -0.91 8.83 -4.59
CA CYS A 31 -0.66 8.00 -3.42
C CYS A 31 -1.40 6.65 -3.51
N ALA A 32 -2.67 6.65 -3.94
CA ALA A 32 -3.44 5.42 -4.15
C ALA A 32 -2.75 4.46 -5.14
N ASP A 33 -2.16 4.99 -6.21
CA ASP A 33 -1.38 4.20 -7.18
C ASP A 33 -0.15 3.53 -6.56
N VAL A 34 0.53 4.19 -5.63
CA VAL A 34 1.65 3.58 -4.88
C VAL A 34 1.17 2.38 -4.08
N TRP A 35 0.04 2.49 -3.38
CA TRP A 35 -0.53 1.37 -2.62
C TRP A 35 -0.97 0.21 -3.51
N ARG A 36 -1.61 0.50 -4.65
CA ARG A 36 -1.96 -0.51 -5.65
C ARG A 36 -0.73 -1.22 -6.18
N ARG A 37 0.35 -0.46 -6.45
CA ARG A 37 1.61 -1.03 -6.93
C ARG A 37 2.27 -1.91 -5.87
N MET A 38 2.28 -1.49 -4.61
CA MET A 38 2.76 -2.32 -3.49
C MET A 38 1.98 -3.64 -3.39
N ALA A 39 0.65 -3.61 -3.54
CA ALA A 39 -0.17 -4.82 -3.55
C ALA A 39 0.17 -5.73 -4.74
N HIS A 40 0.34 -5.16 -5.92
CA HIS A 40 0.71 -5.89 -7.13
C HIS A 40 2.10 -6.53 -7.02
N ASP A 41 3.09 -5.80 -6.54
CA ASP A 41 4.46 -6.26 -6.38
C ASP A 41 4.55 -7.38 -5.33
N LEU A 42 3.82 -7.23 -4.21
CA LEU A 42 3.73 -8.26 -3.17
C LEU A 42 3.09 -9.54 -3.72
N LYS A 43 1.95 -9.43 -4.42
CA LYS A 43 1.27 -10.57 -5.03
C LYS A 43 2.17 -11.30 -6.04
N THR A 44 2.78 -10.54 -6.95
CA THR A 44 3.69 -11.10 -7.96
C THR A 44 4.88 -11.81 -7.32
N THR A 45 5.41 -11.26 -6.22
CA THR A 45 6.49 -11.87 -5.45
C THR A 45 6.05 -13.20 -4.83
N ILE A 46 4.87 -13.25 -4.20
CA ILE A 46 4.31 -14.49 -3.63
C ILE A 46 4.16 -15.56 -4.71
N GLU A 47 3.54 -15.22 -5.85
CA GLU A 47 3.31 -16.14 -6.97
C GLU A 47 4.62 -16.63 -7.62
N ALA A 48 5.64 -15.78 -7.70
CA ALA A 48 6.96 -16.19 -8.17
C ALA A 48 7.60 -17.19 -7.22
N ARG A 49 7.56 -16.93 -5.91
CA ARG A 49 8.13 -17.82 -4.90
C ARG A 49 7.36 -19.14 -4.78
N ASP A 50 6.05 -19.11 -4.91
CA ASP A 50 5.21 -20.32 -4.89
C ASP A 50 5.60 -21.28 -6.02
N ARG A 51 5.87 -20.76 -7.22
CA ARG A 51 6.39 -21.54 -8.35
C ARG A 51 7.76 -22.15 -8.06
N GLU A 52 8.68 -21.41 -7.45
CA GLU A 52 10.00 -21.95 -7.08
C GLU A 52 9.90 -23.03 -5.99
N VAL A 53 9.00 -22.86 -5.02
CA VAL A 53 8.73 -23.85 -3.97
C VAL A 53 8.12 -25.12 -4.57
N ALA A 54 7.19 -24.99 -5.52
CA ALA A 54 6.62 -26.14 -6.22
C ALA A 54 7.69 -26.93 -6.99
N ARG A 55 8.61 -26.24 -7.69
CA ARG A 55 9.72 -26.87 -8.41
C ARG A 55 10.69 -27.65 -7.52
N LEU A 56 10.87 -27.20 -6.27
CA LEU A 56 11.68 -27.92 -5.28
C LEU A 56 11.01 -29.25 -4.87
N GLY A 57 9.68 -29.27 -4.82
CA GLY A 57 8.89 -30.40 -4.30
C GLY A 57 8.99 -31.69 -5.12
N ASP A 58 9.27 -31.61 -6.42
CA ASP A 58 9.26 -32.79 -7.29
C ASP A 58 10.32 -33.84 -6.92
N ASN A 59 11.43 -33.43 -6.31
CA ASN A 59 12.55 -34.32 -5.94
C ASN A 59 13.00 -34.17 -4.48
N TRP A 60 12.40 -33.26 -3.70
CA TRP A 60 12.78 -33.01 -2.32
C TRP A 60 11.71 -33.53 -1.36
N THR A 61 12.06 -34.57 -0.60
CA THR A 61 11.13 -35.25 0.33
C THR A 61 11.75 -35.43 1.71
N GLY A 62 10.92 -35.81 2.68
CA GLY A 62 11.30 -36.06 4.07
C GLY A 62 10.99 -34.89 5.01
N ALA A 63 11.28 -35.07 6.31
CA ALA A 63 10.84 -34.15 7.37
C ALA A 63 11.29 -32.69 7.17
N ALA A 64 12.44 -32.47 6.52
CA ALA A 64 12.92 -31.13 6.20
C ALA A 64 12.07 -30.45 5.12
N ALA A 65 11.66 -31.18 4.08
CA ALA A 65 10.77 -30.69 3.05
C ALA A 65 9.39 -30.35 3.63
N ASP A 66 8.82 -31.24 4.46
CA ASP A 66 7.54 -31.02 5.13
C ASP A 66 7.56 -29.75 6.00
N ALA A 67 8.60 -29.58 6.80
CA ALA A 67 8.77 -28.40 7.66
C ALA A 67 8.90 -27.11 6.83
N PHE A 68 9.62 -27.17 5.71
CA PHE A 68 9.77 -26.04 4.80
C PHE A 68 8.44 -25.68 4.13
N HIS A 69 7.72 -26.63 3.54
CA HIS A 69 6.41 -26.40 2.92
C HIS A 69 5.40 -25.83 3.92
N ALA A 70 5.37 -26.36 5.14
CA ALA A 70 4.52 -25.83 6.20
C ALA A 70 4.89 -24.38 6.57
N ARG A 71 6.19 -24.05 6.61
CA ARG A 71 6.65 -22.68 6.86
C ARG A 71 6.34 -21.74 5.70
N TRP A 72 6.51 -22.20 4.46
CA TRP A 72 6.17 -21.47 3.24
C TRP A 72 4.69 -21.12 3.23
N ASN A 73 3.80 -22.10 3.41
CA ASN A 73 2.35 -21.89 3.42
C ASN A 73 1.93 -20.86 4.48
N ARG A 74 2.50 -20.92 5.68
CA ARG A 74 2.24 -19.89 6.72
C ARG A 74 2.75 -18.51 6.33
N THR A 75 3.89 -18.42 5.66
CA THR A 75 4.48 -17.15 5.24
C THR A 75 3.67 -16.53 4.11
N ARG A 76 3.30 -17.35 3.13
CA ARG A 76 2.40 -16.99 2.02
C ARG A 76 1.06 -16.47 2.54
N ALA A 77 0.39 -17.21 3.41
CA ALA A 77 -0.91 -16.81 3.96
C ALA A 77 -0.84 -15.42 4.63
N LYS A 78 0.16 -15.18 5.48
CA LYS A 78 0.38 -13.87 6.11
C LYS A 78 0.65 -12.74 5.12
N ALA A 79 1.36 -13.04 4.03
CA ALA A 79 1.63 -12.05 3.00
C ALA A 79 0.37 -11.76 2.17
N GLU A 80 -0.46 -12.78 1.89
CA GLU A 80 -1.76 -12.62 1.22
C GLU A 80 -2.77 -11.83 2.07
N GLU A 81 -2.74 -11.98 3.41
CA GLU A 81 -3.55 -11.20 4.35
C GLU A 81 -3.28 -9.68 4.22
N ALA A 82 -2.08 -9.26 3.82
CA ALA A 82 -1.75 -7.84 3.64
C ALA A 82 -2.37 -7.24 2.36
N LEU A 83 -2.62 -8.04 1.33
CA LEU A 83 -3.13 -7.57 0.03
C LEU A 83 -4.45 -6.78 0.13
N PRO A 84 -5.50 -7.26 0.83
CA PRO A 84 -6.74 -6.50 0.97
C PRO A 84 -6.53 -5.19 1.75
N HIS A 85 -5.60 -5.15 2.71
CA HIS A 85 -5.31 -3.92 3.45
C HIS A 85 -4.65 -2.87 2.55
N LEU A 86 -3.70 -3.27 1.69
CA LEU A 86 -3.08 -2.38 0.71
C LEU A 86 -4.13 -1.81 -0.27
N ALA A 87 -5.06 -2.66 -0.73
CA ALA A 87 -6.14 -2.24 -1.60
C ALA A 87 -7.12 -1.26 -0.91
N ALA A 88 -7.48 -1.53 0.35
CA ALA A 88 -8.38 -0.68 1.12
C ALA A 88 -7.81 0.73 1.35
N VAL A 89 -6.49 0.84 1.57
CA VAL A 89 -5.85 2.17 1.70
C VAL A 89 -5.92 2.94 0.39
N ALA A 90 -5.69 2.29 -0.76
CA ALA A 90 -5.83 2.93 -2.06
C ALA A 90 -7.27 3.43 -2.30
N GLU A 91 -8.27 2.59 -2.02
CA GLU A 91 -9.70 2.94 -2.16
C GLU A 91 -10.09 4.12 -1.26
N GLN A 92 -9.61 4.16 -0.02
CA GLN A 92 -9.87 5.28 0.89
C GLN A 92 -9.25 6.60 0.38
N LEU A 93 -8.06 6.54 -0.24
CA LEU A 93 -7.43 7.70 -0.85
C LEU A 93 -8.21 8.20 -2.08
N ASP A 94 -8.72 7.29 -2.92
CA ASP A 94 -9.57 7.67 -4.06
C ASP A 94 -10.87 8.35 -3.58
N HIS A 95 -11.56 7.75 -2.61
CA HIS A 95 -12.79 8.31 -2.07
C HIS A 95 -12.57 9.71 -1.47
N THR A 96 -11.43 9.91 -0.83
CA THR A 96 -11.07 11.22 -0.30
C THR A 96 -10.81 12.22 -1.44
N ALA A 97 -10.12 11.80 -2.50
CA ALA A 97 -9.89 12.64 -3.68
C ALA A 97 -11.19 13.04 -4.36
N ASP A 98 -12.13 12.11 -4.51
CA ASP A 98 -13.43 12.36 -5.12
C ASP A 98 -14.27 13.31 -4.27
N ALA A 99 -14.31 13.11 -2.95
CA ALA A 99 -15.03 13.99 -2.03
C ALA A 99 -14.50 15.45 -2.06
N LEU A 100 -13.18 15.62 -2.21
CA LEU A 100 -12.56 16.93 -2.37
C LEU A 100 -12.91 17.57 -3.72
N GLN A 101 -12.84 16.80 -4.81
CA GLN A 101 -13.20 17.29 -6.14
C GLN A 101 -14.66 17.73 -6.20
N GLU A 102 -15.58 16.96 -5.61
CA GLU A 102 -17.00 17.34 -5.51
C GLU A 102 -17.19 18.62 -4.68
N ALA A 103 -16.45 18.78 -3.60
CA ALA A 103 -16.52 19.99 -2.78
C ALA A 103 -16.07 21.23 -3.57
N ASP A 104 -14.98 21.12 -4.33
CA ASP A 104 -14.47 22.19 -5.20
C ASP A 104 -15.44 22.52 -6.33
N GLU A 105 -16.05 21.51 -6.95
CA GLU A 105 -17.06 21.70 -8.01
C GLU A 105 -18.32 22.40 -7.47
N ARG A 106 -18.77 22.08 -6.26
CA ARG A 106 -19.90 22.75 -5.59
C ARG A 106 -19.57 24.17 -5.14
N ALA A 107 -18.33 24.43 -4.75
CA ALA A 107 -17.90 25.75 -4.28
C ALA A 107 -17.62 26.75 -5.43
N ARG A 108 -17.47 26.27 -6.67
CA ARG A 108 -17.26 27.10 -7.85
C ARG A 108 -18.52 27.97 -8.11
N PRO A 109 -18.43 29.31 -7.99
CA PRO A 109 -19.60 30.17 -8.16
C PRO A 109 -20.10 30.15 -9.60
N ALA A 110 -21.42 30.21 -9.78
CA ALA A 110 -22.11 30.32 -11.07
C ALA A 110 -21.86 31.66 -11.81
N ASP A 111 -20.96 32.50 -11.32
CA ASP A 111 -20.76 33.89 -11.78
C ASP A 111 -19.80 34.03 -12.99
N ALA A 112 -19.47 32.95 -13.70
CA ALA A 112 -18.65 33.02 -14.91
C ALA A 112 -19.44 33.27 -16.22
N LEU A 113 -20.72 33.65 -16.14
CA LEU A 113 -21.59 33.86 -17.31
C LEU A 113 -22.43 35.17 -17.29
N ALA A 114 -21.99 36.22 -16.60
CA ALA A 114 -22.58 37.57 -16.74
C ALA A 114 -21.65 38.54 -17.48
#